data_AF-A0A351K3H7-F1
#
_entry.id   AF-A0A351K3H7-F1
#
_cell.length_a   1.000
_cell.length_b   1.000
_cell.length_c   1.000
_cell.angle_alpha   90.00
_cell.angle_beta   90.00
_cell.angle_gamma   90.00
#
_symmetry.space_group_name_H-M   'P 1'
#
loop_
_entity.id
_entity.type
_entity.pdbx_description
1 polymer ?
#
loop_
_entity_poly.entity_id
_entity_poly.type
_entity_poly.pdbx_seq_one_letter_code
_entity_poly.pdbx_strand_id
1 'polypeptide(L)'
;MRMWLASHWTVRERAHWQAGEREMYRQLLDGSYANRAGWQWTIGSATGRPYGFSRWQVTKRAPALCDECPSRHSCPIEQWPDEPQLDEATHRVELRKGQNPPHEPLLPIIDASRSPEAVWITAESLGDSDPALTAHPDLPALFIFDTPLLRKLSLHPRRLAFLSECLADLALRREVHVGIGDPVELLRSINVAVTAAPVPGFRSRSVQISPAAVYPWPWLAPISDAPLSSFSAWRRALPSSLATASLRRQQRQKRRR
;
A
#
# COMPACT_ATOMS: atom_id res chain seq x y z
N MET A 1 -11.56 9.92 3.00
CA MET A 1 -12.32 8.91 3.78
C MET A 1 -11.44 8.12 4.76
N ARG A 2 -10.39 7.41 4.32
CA ARG A 2 -9.53 6.59 5.22
C ARG A 2 -9.00 7.33 6.47
N MET A 3 -8.48 8.55 6.31
CA MET A 3 -8.04 9.34 7.47
C MET A 3 -9.17 9.73 8.42
N TRP A 4 -10.38 10.00 7.91
CA TRP A 4 -11.53 10.31 8.77
C TRP A 4 -12.02 9.06 9.51
N LEU A 5 -12.01 7.90 8.85
CA LEU A 5 -12.29 6.62 9.50
C LEU A 5 -11.28 6.34 10.62
N ALA A 6 -9.98 6.47 10.32
CA ALA A 6 -8.93 6.31 11.32
C ALA A 6 -9.12 7.28 12.48
N SER A 7 -9.40 8.56 12.19
CA SER A 7 -9.61 9.59 13.21
C SER A 7 -10.81 9.30 14.10
N HIS A 8 -11.93 8.89 13.49
CA HIS A 8 -13.12 8.49 14.23
C HIS A 8 -12.78 7.35 15.19
N TRP A 9 -12.17 6.29 14.68
CA TRP A 9 -11.78 5.11 15.45
C TRP A 9 -10.82 5.42 16.59
N THR A 10 -9.76 6.18 16.32
CA THR A 10 -8.67 6.35 17.30
C THR A 10 -8.84 7.55 18.20
N VAL A 11 -9.40 8.66 17.70
CA VAL A 11 -9.50 9.92 18.45
C VAL A 11 -10.86 10.03 19.15
N ARG A 12 -11.94 9.74 18.43
CA ARG A 12 -13.29 9.87 18.98
C ARG A 12 -13.68 8.65 19.82
N GLU A 13 -13.53 7.46 19.27
CA GLU A 13 -13.85 6.20 19.97
C GLU A 13 -12.73 5.72 20.90
N ARG A 14 -11.57 6.38 20.89
CA ARG A 14 -10.38 6.06 21.71
C ARG A 14 -9.93 4.60 21.59
N ALA A 15 -10.23 3.94 20.46
CA ALA A 15 -9.87 2.56 20.23
C ALA A 15 -8.43 2.41 19.69
N HIS A 16 -7.82 1.25 19.96
CA HIS A 16 -6.46 0.97 19.49
C HIS A 16 -6.36 0.99 17.97
N TRP A 17 -5.43 1.78 17.44
CA TRP A 17 -5.26 2.01 16.02
C TRP A 17 -4.92 0.73 15.24
N GLN A 18 -4.20 -0.22 15.85
CA GLN A 18 -3.83 -1.47 15.18
C GLN A 18 -5.06 -2.33 14.86
N ALA A 19 -6.12 -2.24 15.67
CA ALA A 19 -7.35 -2.98 15.40
C ALA A 19 -8.07 -2.40 14.16
N GLY A 20 -8.23 -1.07 14.11
CA GLY A 20 -8.84 -0.40 12.98
C GLY A 20 -8.01 -0.52 11.69
N GLU A 21 -6.67 -0.47 11.79
CA GLU A 21 -5.77 -0.69 10.65
C GLU A 21 -5.93 -2.10 10.06
N ARG A 22 -5.95 -3.13 10.91
CA ARG A 22 -6.17 -4.51 10.46
C ARG A 22 -7.53 -4.70 9.83
N GLU A 23 -8.58 -4.11 10.42
CA GLU A 23 -9.92 -4.21 9.85
C GLU A 23 -9.99 -3.53 8.48
N MET A 24 -9.46 -2.31 8.37
CA MET A 24 -9.40 -1.60 7.09
C MET A 24 -8.57 -2.37 6.06
N TYR A 25 -7.44 -2.95 6.45
CA TYR A 25 -6.58 -3.74 5.56
C TYR A 25 -7.30 -4.97 4.99
N ARG A 26 -8.16 -5.63 5.78
CA ARG A 26 -8.97 -6.78 5.33
C ARG A 26 -10.00 -6.38 4.28
N GLN A 27 -10.59 -5.20 4.42
CA GLN A 27 -11.71 -4.75 3.60
C GLN A 27 -11.29 -4.05 2.30
N LEU A 28 -10.15 -3.35 2.29
CA LEU A 28 -9.70 -2.58 1.13
C LEU A 28 -9.13 -3.46 0.02
N LEU A 29 -9.62 -3.25 -1.20
CA LEU A 29 -9.06 -3.87 -2.41
C LEU A 29 -7.58 -3.49 -2.60
N ASP A 30 -7.26 -2.21 -2.40
CA ASP A 30 -5.91 -1.63 -2.46
C ASP A 30 -5.24 -1.54 -1.07
N GLY A 31 -5.62 -2.45 -0.16
CA GLY A 31 -5.07 -2.51 1.19
C GLY A 31 -3.58 -2.84 1.19
N SER A 32 -2.72 -1.86 1.43
CA SER A 32 -1.28 -2.02 1.60
C SER A 32 -0.81 -1.66 3.00
N TYR A 33 0.38 -2.13 3.39
CA TYR A 33 1.04 -1.74 4.64
C TYR A 33 1.36 -0.24 4.71
N ALA A 34 1.40 0.49 3.59
CA ALA A 34 1.52 1.94 3.61
C ALA A 34 0.34 2.63 4.32
N ASN A 35 -0.86 2.02 4.30
CA ASN A 35 -1.99 2.54 5.04
C ASN A 35 -1.73 2.59 6.56
N ARG A 36 -0.89 1.70 7.09
CA ARG A 36 -0.49 1.65 8.50
C ARG A 36 0.15 2.95 8.97
N ALA A 37 1.02 3.52 8.15
CA ALA A 37 1.65 4.81 8.44
C ALA A 37 0.59 5.93 8.56
N GLY A 38 -0.49 5.87 7.78
CA GLY A 38 -1.62 6.80 7.90
C GLY A 38 -2.37 6.67 9.22
N TRP A 39 -2.55 5.45 9.74
CA TRP A 39 -3.14 5.22 11.06
C TRP A 39 -2.23 5.73 12.20
N GLN A 40 -0.93 5.47 12.11
CA GLN A 40 0.06 6.01 13.07
C GLN A 40 0.15 7.54 13.02
N TRP A 41 0.02 8.14 11.84
CA TRP A 41 -0.03 9.58 11.70
C TRP A 41 -1.28 10.16 12.38
N THR A 42 -2.41 9.47 12.28
CA THR A 42 -3.68 9.91 12.86
C THR A 42 -3.67 9.94 14.38
N ILE A 43 -2.92 9.05 15.04
CA ILE A 43 -2.72 9.10 16.50
C ILE A 43 -1.62 10.08 16.93
N GLY A 44 -1.01 10.81 15.99
CA GLY A 44 -0.01 11.82 16.32
C GLY A 44 1.42 11.29 16.49
N SER A 45 1.73 10.02 16.18
CA SER A 45 3.09 9.49 16.32
C SER A 45 4.15 10.25 15.50
N ALA A 46 3.75 10.90 14.40
CA ALA A 46 4.63 11.67 13.53
C ALA A 46 4.70 13.17 13.86
N THR A 47 3.59 13.72 14.36
CA THR A 47 3.33 15.18 14.47
C THR A 47 3.27 15.65 15.91
N GLY A 48 3.15 14.73 16.86
CA GLY A 48 2.86 15.00 18.26
C GLY A 48 1.45 15.53 18.52
N ARG A 49 0.55 15.43 17.54
CA ARG A 49 -0.86 15.81 17.70
C ARG A 49 -1.77 14.83 16.95
N PRO A 50 -2.79 14.26 17.61
CA PRO A 50 -3.80 13.46 16.92
C PRO A 50 -4.50 14.27 15.82
N TYR A 51 -4.86 13.58 14.74
CA TYR A 51 -5.70 14.16 13.70
C TYR A 51 -7.17 13.95 14.07
N GLY A 52 -7.83 15.00 14.57
CA GLY A 52 -9.29 15.05 14.73
C GLY A 52 -10.00 15.51 13.46
N PHE A 53 -11.32 15.27 13.38
CA PHE A 53 -12.20 15.92 12.39
C PHE A 53 -13.60 16.19 12.93
N SER A 54 -14.27 17.16 12.30
CA SER A 54 -15.66 17.53 12.54
C SER A 54 -16.46 17.63 11.25
N ARG A 55 -17.77 17.81 11.38
CA ARG A 55 -18.74 18.01 10.29
C ARG A 55 -18.31 19.13 9.36
N TRP A 56 -17.72 20.20 9.90
CA TRP A 56 -17.22 21.31 9.10
C TRP A 56 -16.23 20.84 8.01
N GLN A 57 -15.30 19.95 8.35
CA GLN A 57 -14.34 19.43 7.38
C GLN A 57 -15.00 18.54 6.32
N VAL A 58 -15.98 17.73 6.73
CA VAL A 58 -16.73 16.85 5.80
C VAL A 58 -17.56 17.70 4.85
N THR A 59 -18.33 18.66 5.35
CA THR A 59 -19.13 19.59 4.55
C THR A 59 -18.27 20.33 3.53
N LYS A 60 -17.08 20.77 3.93
CA LYS A 60 -16.16 21.50 3.04
C LYS A 60 -15.55 20.63 1.93
N ARG A 61 -15.32 19.35 2.17
CA ARG A 61 -14.57 18.45 1.25
C ARG A 61 -15.44 17.43 0.52
N ALA A 62 -16.60 17.10 1.07
CA ALA A 62 -17.54 16.11 0.57
C ALA A 62 -18.98 16.49 1.01
N PRO A 63 -19.52 17.64 0.55
CA PRO A 63 -20.81 18.17 1.01
C PRO A 63 -21.97 17.18 0.83
N ALA A 64 -21.98 16.44 -0.29
CA ALA A 64 -23.00 15.43 -0.58
C ALA A 64 -23.17 14.39 0.55
N LEU A 65 -22.09 14.02 1.25
CA LEU A 65 -22.18 13.09 2.39
C LEU A 65 -22.96 13.67 3.57
N CYS A 66 -22.95 14.99 3.75
CA CYS A 66 -23.72 15.66 4.80
C CYS A 66 -25.15 15.99 4.34
N ASP A 67 -25.33 16.33 3.07
CA ASP A 67 -26.64 16.72 2.51
C ASP A 67 -27.62 15.54 2.52
N GLU A 68 -27.12 14.36 2.16
CA GLU A 68 -27.88 13.09 2.11
C GLU A 68 -27.86 12.32 3.44
N CYS A 69 -27.20 12.83 4.48
CA CYS A 69 -27.03 12.11 5.74
C CYS A 69 -28.35 12.03 6.54
N PRO A 70 -28.83 10.81 6.88
CA PRO A 70 -30.01 10.65 7.74
C PRO A 70 -29.83 11.27 9.13
N SER A 71 -28.59 11.31 9.63
CA SER A 71 -28.24 11.87 10.95
C SER A 71 -27.85 13.34 10.91
N ARG A 72 -28.13 14.10 9.83
CA ARG A 72 -27.69 15.50 9.69
C ARG A 72 -28.20 16.45 10.79
N HIS A 73 -29.30 16.10 11.46
CA HIS A 73 -29.87 16.88 12.56
C HIS A 73 -29.39 16.40 13.95
N SER A 74 -28.65 15.28 14.00
CA SER A 74 -28.01 14.75 15.21
C SER A 74 -26.65 14.16 14.82
N CYS A 75 -25.78 15.03 14.29
CA CYS A 75 -24.55 14.58 13.65
C CYS A 75 -23.52 14.15 14.71
N PRO A 76 -23.05 12.89 14.74
CA PRO A 76 -22.10 12.42 15.76
C PRO A 76 -20.70 13.06 15.63
N ILE A 77 -20.46 13.74 14.50
CA ILE A 77 -19.22 14.48 14.23
C ILE A 77 -19.46 16.00 14.21
N GLU A 78 -20.58 16.51 14.73
CA GLU A 78 -20.93 17.94 14.68
C GLU A 78 -19.76 18.82 15.13
N GLN A 79 -19.22 18.51 16.31
CA GLN A 79 -18.09 19.20 16.92
C GLN A 79 -16.78 18.43 16.74
N TRP A 80 -15.67 19.15 16.90
CA TRP A 80 -14.36 18.53 17.01
C TRP A 80 -14.33 17.58 18.21
N PRO A 81 -13.64 16.43 18.13
CA PRO A 81 -13.44 15.58 19.29
C PRO A 81 -12.48 16.29 20.27
N ASP A 82 -12.55 15.91 21.54
CA ASP A 82 -11.52 16.29 22.51
C ASP A 82 -10.15 15.80 22.02
N GLU A 83 -9.10 16.61 22.22
CA GLU A 83 -7.74 16.20 21.91
C GLU A 83 -7.24 15.26 23.02
N PRO A 84 -7.05 13.94 22.75
CA PRO A 84 -6.51 13.05 23.76
C PRO A 84 -5.06 13.43 24.06
N GLN A 85 -4.68 13.36 25.34
CA GLN A 85 -3.28 13.49 25.74
C GLN A 85 -2.49 12.31 25.18
N LEU A 86 -1.38 12.62 24.50
CA LEU A 86 -0.45 11.62 24.02
C LEU A 86 0.48 11.23 25.16
N ASP A 87 0.63 9.92 25.39
CA ASP A 87 1.72 9.43 26.23
C ASP A 87 3.06 9.56 25.49
N GLU A 88 4.17 9.66 26.24
CA GLU A 88 5.52 9.70 25.65
C GLU A 88 5.82 8.43 24.83
N ALA A 89 5.15 7.31 25.12
CA ALA A 89 5.27 6.05 24.39
C ALA A 89 4.69 6.10 22.96
N THR A 90 3.69 6.95 22.69
CA THR A 90 3.06 7.15 21.38
C THR A 90 4.00 7.85 20.39
N HIS A 91 5.02 8.55 20.88
CA HIS A 91 6.05 9.25 20.09
C HIS A 91 7.20 8.36 19.60
N ARG A 92 7.18 7.05 19.88
CA ARG A 92 8.32 6.14 19.66
C ARG A 92 8.64 5.76 18.21
N VAL A 93 7.88 6.21 17.22
CA VAL A 93 8.26 5.94 15.82
C VAL A 93 9.19 7.05 15.36
N GLU A 94 10.49 6.77 15.32
CA GLU A 94 11.49 7.66 14.72
C GLU A 94 11.22 7.81 13.21
N LEU A 95 10.33 8.72 12.84
CA LEU A 95 10.07 9.14 11.47
C LEU A 95 11.00 10.28 11.04
N ARG A 96 11.95 10.67 11.91
CA ARG A 96 12.73 11.91 11.80
C ARG A 96 13.95 11.77 10.88
N LYS A 97 14.45 10.56 10.63
CA LYS A 97 15.50 10.27 9.62
C LYS A 97 15.33 8.86 9.06
N GLY A 98 15.38 8.72 7.74
CA GLY A 98 15.39 7.43 7.06
C GLY A 98 16.62 6.63 7.49
N GLN A 99 16.42 5.54 8.22
CA GLN A 99 17.49 4.63 8.62
C GLN A 99 17.44 3.29 7.89
N ASN A 100 16.56 3.12 6.90
CA ASN A 100 16.47 1.86 6.17
C ASN A 100 16.43 2.15 4.66
N PRO A 101 17.56 2.00 3.93
CA PRO A 101 17.52 1.91 2.48
C PRO A 101 16.56 0.78 2.05
N PRO A 102 16.03 0.81 0.82
CA PRO A 102 15.22 -0.30 0.33
C PRO A 102 16.00 -1.60 0.47
N HIS A 103 15.35 -2.64 0.97
CA HIS A 103 15.90 -3.98 0.88
C HIS A 103 15.84 -4.54 -0.55
N GLU A 104 15.01 -3.94 -1.40
CA GLU A 104 14.82 -4.40 -2.76
C GLU A 104 15.91 -3.90 -3.71
N PRO A 105 16.31 -4.71 -4.70
CA PRO A 105 17.35 -4.34 -5.63
C PRO A 105 16.95 -3.11 -6.45
N LEU A 106 17.92 -2.25 -6.74
CA LEU A 106 17.76 -1.08 -7.61
C LEU A 106 18.04 -1.41 -9.08
N LEU A 107 18.73 -2.52 -9.35
CA LEU A 107 19.06 -3.04 -10.66
C LEU A 107 18.70 -4.53 -10.72
N PRO A 108 18.42 -5.09 -11.90
CA PRO A 108 18.15 -6.52 -12.03
C PRO A 108 19.29 -7.38 -11.48
N ILE A 109 18.96 -8.43 -10.75
CA ILE A 109 19.88 -9.49 -10.32
C ILE A 109 19.55 -10.72 -11.16
N ILE A 110 20.48 -11.17 -12.00
CA ILE A 110 20.26 -12.26 -12.95
C ILE A 110 21.34 -13.33 -12.73
N ASP A 111 20.91 -14.57 -12.53
CA ASP A 111 21.79 -15.74 -12.55
C ASP A 111 21.95 -16.21 -14.00
N ALA A 112 23.10 -15.89 -14.60
CA ALA A 112 23.38 -16.25 -15.99
C ALA A 112 23.45 -17.77 -16.25
N SER A 113 23.51 -18.60 -15.20
CA SER A 113 23.54 -20.07 -15.33
C SER A 113 22.15 -20.70 -15.38
N ARG A 114 21.09 -19.93 -15.14
CA ARG A 114 19.70 -20.43 -15.07
C ARG A 114 18.81 -19.59 -15.97
N SER A 115 18.14 -20.22 -16.93
CA SER A 115 17.15 -19.55 -17.77
C SER A 115 15.78 -19.59 -17.10
N PRO A 116 15.08 -18.44 -16.95
CA PRO A 116 13.73 -18.44 -16.44
C PRO A 116 12.77 -19.21 -17.37
N GLU A 117 11.89 -20.00 -16.78
CA GLU A 117 10.85 -20.81 -17.43
C GLU A 117 9.46 -20.16 -17.28
N ALA A 118 9.29 -19.31 -16.27
CA ALA A 118 8.07 -18.59 -16.01
C ALA A 118 8.33 -17.31 -15.20
N VAL A 119 7.35 -16.42 -15.13
CA VAL A 119 7.41 -15.22 -14.29
C VAL A 119 6.49 -15.40 -13.08
N TRP A 120 7.07 -15.50 -11.88
CA TRP A 120 6.31 -15.45 -10.64
C TRP A 120 5.82 -14.02 -10.39
N ILE A 121 4.51 -13.83 -10.46
CA ILE A 121 3.85 -12.54 -10.17
C ILE A 121 3.24 -12.54 -8.77
N THR A 122 3.25 -11.36 -8.16
CA THR A 122 2.72 -11.10 -6.80
C THR A 122 1.50 -10.18 -6.87
N ALA A 123 0.71 -10.13 -5.81
CA ALA A 123 -0.53 -9.32 -5.79
C ALA A 123 -0.26 -7.82 -5.91
N GLU A 124 0.99 -7.41 -5.68
CA GLU A 124 1.49 -6.05 -5.75
C GLU A 124 1.65 -5.59 -7.21
N SER A 125 1.90 -6.51 -8.16
CA SER A 125 2.22 -6.21 -9.56
C SER A 125 1.55 -7.20 -10.51
N LEU A 126 0.21 -7.07 -10.64
CA LEU A 126 -0.64 -7.94 -11.47
C LEU A 126 -0.92 -7.39 -12.88
N GLY A 127 -0.18 -6.39 -13.34
CA GLY A 127 -0.40 -5.74 -14.65
C GLY A 127 0.75 -5.99 -15.62
N ASP A 128 0.53 -5.69 -16.90
CA ASP A 128 1.51 -5.93 -17.97
C ASP A 128 2.79 -5.10 -17.83
N SER A 129 2.70 -3.98 -17.10
CA SER A 129 3.85 -3.13 -16.79
C SER A 129 4.72 -3.68 -15.66
N ASP A 130 4.46 -4.90 -15.17
CA ASP A 130 5.37 -5.58 -14.27
C ASP A 130 6.76 -5.72 -14.93
N PRO A 131 7.85 -5.31 -14.25
CA PRO A 131 9.20 -5.34 -14.80
C PRO A 131 9.67 -6.73 -15.28
N ALA A 132 9.39 -7.79 -14.51
CA ALA A 132 9.77 -9.15 -14.89
C ALA A 132 8.92 -9.66 -16.07
N LEU A 133 7.62 -9.35 -16.09
CA LEU A 133 6.76 -9.64 -17.25
C LEU A 133 7.23 -8.92 -18.51
N THR A 134 7.67 -7.67 -18.39
CA THR A 134 8.18 -6.87 -19.51
C THR A 134 9.49 -7.43 -20.05
N ALA A 135 10.37 -7.88 -19.16
CA ALA A 135 11.65 -8.49 -19.55
C ALA A 135 11.50 -9.89 -20.16
N HIS A 136 10.40 -10.58 -19.84
CA HIS A 136 10.09 -11.93 -20.33
C HIS A 136 8.68 -11.98 -20.95
N PRO A 137 8.50 -11.40 -22.15
CA PRO A 137 7.19 -11.29 -22.80
C PRO A 137 6.61 -12.64 -23.24
N ASP A 138 7.47 -13.62 -23.51
CA ASP A 138 7.06 -14.93 -24.03
C ASP A 138 6.86 -15.99 -22.95
N LEU A 139 7.22 -15.70 -21.69
CA LEU A 139 7.07 -16.65 -20.58
C LEU A 139 5.67 -16.58 -19.95
N PRO A 140 5.12 -17.72 -19.49
CA PRO A 140 3.86 -17.72 -18.75
C PRO A 140 4.01 -17.02 -17.40
N ALA A 141 2.92 -16.40 -16.92
CA ALA A 141 2.86 -15.86 -15.58
C ALA A 141 2.37 -16.92 -14.58
N LEU A 142 3.03 -17.03 -13.43
CA LEU A 142 2.64 -17.89 -12.31
C LEU A 142 2.19 -17.03 -11.14
N PHE A 143 0.93 -17.20 -10.71
CA PHE A 143 0.42 -16.59 -9.48
C PHE A 143 0.06 -17.67 -8.47
N ILE A 144 0.51 -17.51 -7.22
CA ILE A 144 0.17 -18.44 -6.14
C ILE A 144 -0.68 -17.72 -5.09
N PHE A 145 -1.89 -18.20 -4.85
CA PHE A 145 -2.65 -17.85 -3.66
C PHE A 145 -1.98 -18.49 -2.42
N ASP A 146 -1.11 -17.72 -1.78
CA ASP A 146 -0.34 -18.10 -0.58
C ASP A 146 -1.29 -18.43 0.58
N THR A 147 -1.59 -19.72 0.74
CA THR A 147 -2.57 -20.21 1.73
C THR A 147 -2.13 -19.91 3.17
N PRO A 148 -0.85 -20.15 3.57
CA PRO A 148 -0.36 -19.74 4.89
C PRO A 148 -0.55 -18.24 5.19
N LEU A 149 -0.30 -17.36 4.21
CA LEU A 149 -0.47 -15.92 4.37
C LEU A 149 -1.95 -15.53 4.42
N LEU A 150 -2.77 -16.04 3.50
CA LEU A 150 -4.19 -15.71 3.42
C LEU A 150 -4.95 -16.06 4.70
N ARG A 151 -4.62 -17.20 5.34
CA ARG A 151 -5.18 -17.56 6.66
C ARG A 151 -4.88 -16.51 7.73
N LYS A 152 -3.66 -15.96 7.75
CA LYS A 152 -3.23 -14.93 8.71
C LYS A 152 -3.87 -13.58 8.43
N LEU A 153 -3.96 -13.19 7.16
CA LEU A 153 -4.51 -11.91 6.77
C LEU A 153 -6.04 -11.85 6.95
N SER A 154 -6.72 -12.98 6.74
CA SER A 154 -8.19 -13.09 6.81
C SER A 154 -8.86 -12.03 5.94
N LEU A 155 -8.40 -11.92 4.68
CA LEU A 155 -8.88 -10.92 3.72
C LEU A 155 -10.38 -11.10 3.43
N HIS A 156 -11.08 -10.00 3.20
CA HIS A 156 -12.48 -10.06 2.80
C HIS A 156 -12.62 -10.74 1.42
N PRO A 157 -13.63 -11.63 1.19
CA PRO A 157 -13.77 -12.38 -0.05
C PRO A 157 -13.76 -11.53 -1.34
N ARG A 158 -14.37 -10.34 -1.29
CA ARG A 158 -14.32 -9.36 -2.40
C ARG A 158 -12.90 -9.03 -2.89
N ARG A 159 -11.90 -9.05 -2.00
CA ARG A 159 -10.51 -8.81 -2.39
C ARG A 159 -9.94 -10.00 -3.17
N LEU A 160 -10.29 -11.23 -2.80
CA LEU A 160 -9.90 -12.42 -3.55
C LEU A 160 -10.59 -12.47 -4.91
N ALA A 161 -11.88 -12.09 -4.97
CA ALA A 161 -12.61 -11.94 -6.22
C ALA A 161 -11.92 -10.92 -7.15
N PHE A 162 -11.59 -9.73 -6.63
CA PHE A 162 -10.87 -8.70 -7.38
C PHE A 162 -9.51 -9.19 -7.90
N LEU A 163 -8.70 -9.87 -7.07
CA LEU A 163 -7.42 -10.44 -7.54
C LEU A 163 -7.64 -11.47 -8.64
N SER A 164 -8.69 -12.29 -8.54
CA SER A 164 -9.05 -13.29 -9.55
C SER A 164 -9.49 -12.63 -10.86
N GLU A 165 -10.26 -11.54 -10.79
CA GLU A 165 -10.65 -10.72 -11.95
C GLU A 165 -9.43 -10.10 -12.63
N CYS A 166 -8.46 -9.57 -11.86
CA CYS A 166 -7.20 -9.06 -12.42
C CYS A 166 -6.40 -10.15 -13.14
N LEU A 167 -6.31 -11.35 -12.56
CA LEU A 167 -5.62 -12.48 -13.19
C LEU A 167 -6.35 -12.95 -14.45
N ALA A 168 -7.68 -12.95 -14.46
CA ALA A 168 -8.48 -13.29 -15.63
C ALA A 168 -8.30 -12.25 -16.76
N ASP A 169 -8.26 -10.96 -16.43
CA ASP A 169 -7.97 -9.89 -17.40
C ASP A 169 -6.55 -10.01 -17.99
N LEU A 170 -5.56 -10.33 -17.15
CA LEU A 170 -4.20 -10.61 -17.61
C LEU A 170 -4.17 -11.85 -18.53
N ALA A 171 -4.95 -12.88 -18.21
CA ALA A 171 -5.06 -14.11 -19.00
C ALA A 171 -5.66 -13.92 -20.40
N LEU A 172 -6.35 -12.80 -20.66
CA LEU A 172 -6.80 -12.45 -22.02
C LEU A 172 -5.64 -12.10 -22.95
N ARG A 173 -4.46 -11.80 -22.39
CA ARG A 173 -3.32 -11.22 -23.12
C ARG A 173 -2.07 -12.07 -23.02
N ARG A 174 -1.99 -13.01 -22.07
CA ARG A 174 -0.92 -14.00 -21.96
C ARG A 174 -1.32 -15.24 -21.19
N GLU A 175 -0.50 -16.29 -21.26
CA GLU A 175 -0.69 -17.49 -20.46
C GLU A 175 -0.48 -17.19 -18.97
N VAL A 176 -1.47 -17.56 -18.14
CA VAL A 176 -1.45 -17.37 -16.69
C VAL A 176 -1.81 -18.69 -16.01
N HIS A 177 -0.92 -19.18 -15.15
CA HIS A 177 -1.20 -20.32 -14.28
C HIS A 177 -1.40 -19.85 -12.84
N VAL A 178 -2.44 -20.38 -12.21
CA VAL A 178 -2.82 -20.05 -10.84
C VAL A 178 -2.70 -21.29 -9.97
N GLY A 179 -1.87 -21.19 -8.93
CA GLY A 179 -1.73 -22.20 -7.89
C GLY A 179 -2.36 -21.75 -6.57
N ILE A 180 -2.67 -22.71 -5.70
CA ILE A 180 -3.14 -22.47 -4.33
C ILE A 180 -2.27 -23.33 -3.40
N GLY A 181 -1.55 -22.71 -2.48
CA GLY A 181 -0.64 -23.45 -1.60
C GLY A 181 0.44 -22.58 -0.97
N ASP A 182 1.57 -23.17 -0.60
CA ASP A 182 2.77 -22.43 -0.20
C ASP A 182 3.60 -22.08 -1.45
N PRO A 183 3.84 -20.79 -1.75
CA PRO A 183 4.69 -20.39 -2.88
C PRO A 183 6.10 -20.99 -2.84
N VAL A 184 6.68 -21.20 -1.65
CA VAL A 184 8.00 -21.81 -1.52
C VAL A 184 7.98 -23.26 -2.00
N GLU A 185 6.98 -24.03 -1.59
CA GLU A 185 6.86 -25.44 -1.99
C GLU A 185 6.60 -25.59 -3.49
N LEU A 186 5.74 -24.74 -4.05
CA LEU A 186 5.30 -24.82 -5.44
C LEU A 186 6.33 -24.26 -6.44
N LEU A 187 7.15 -23.29 -6.04
CA LEU A 187 8.05 -22.59 -6.97
C LEU A 187 9.53 -22.99 -6.84
N ARG A 188 9.96 -23.66 -5.75
CA ARG A 188 11.38 -24.01 -5.53
C ARG A 188 12.03 -24.85 -6.63
N SER A 189 11.24 -25.57 -7.42
CA SER A 189 11.73 -26.42 -8.51
C SER A 189 11.58 -25.79 -9.89
N ILE A 190 11.12 -24.54 -9.96
CA ILE A 190 10.89 -23.81 -11.21
C ILE A 190 11.88 -22.66 -11.26
N ASN A 191 12.59 -22.51 -12.37
CA ASN A 191 13.44 -21.35 -12.59
C ASN A 191 12.54 -20.14 -12.90
N VAL A 192 12.11 -19.40 -11.87
CA VAL A 192 11.24 -18.24 -12.06
C VAL A 192 12.03 -16.94 -12.19
N ALA A 193 11.54 -16.01 -13.00
CA ALA A 193 11.82 -14.58 -12.87
C ALA A 193 10.77 -13.92 -11.97
N VAL A 194 11.12 -12.85 -11.26
CA VAL A 194 10.18 -12.13 -10.38
C VAL A 194 10.51 -10.65 -10.28
N THR A 195 9.51 -9.79 -10.11
CA THR A 195 9.71 -8.41 -9.67
C THR A 195 9.75 -8.35 -8.15
N ALA A 196 10.77 -7.74 -7.57
CA ALA A 196 10.92 -7.61 -6.12
C ALA A 196 9.73 -6.85 -5.50
N ALA A 197 8.95 -7.51 -4.64
CA ALA A 197 7.78 -6.90 -4.03
C ALA A 197 8.13 -6.28 -2.65
N PRO A 198 7.86 -4.98 -2.41
CA PRO A 198 8.22 -4.29 -1.17
C PRO A 198 7.23 -4.60 -0.03
N VAL A 199 7.05 -5.89 0.27
CA VAL A 199 6.10 -6.39 1.27
C VAL A 199 6.77 -7.31 2.29
N PRO A 200 6.26 -7.36 3.53
CA PRO A 200 6.76 -8.28 4.54
C PRO A 200 6.78 -9.73 4.05
N GLY A 201 7.96 -10.33 4.08
CA GLY A 201 8.17 -11.75 3.76
C GLY A 201 8.39 -12.07 2.29
N PHE A 202 8.47 -11.09 1.39
CA PHE A 202 8.95 -11.33 0.02
C PHE A 202 10.38 -11.87 0.05
N ARG A 203 11.30 -11.15 0.70
CA ARG A 203 12.72 -11.54 0.82
C ARG A 203 12.92 -12.95 1.37
N SER A 204 12.23 -13.31 2.47
CA SER A 204 12.38 -14.63 3.09
C SER A 204 11.88 -15.76 2.19
N ARG A 205 10.85 -15.52 1.37
CA ARG A 205 10.37 -16.48 0.37
C ARG A 205 11.30 -16.53 -0.83
N SER A 206 11.73 -15.38 -1.35
CA SER A 206 12.63 -15.28 -2.49
C SER A 206 13.97 -15.97 -2.25
N VAL A 207 14.51 -15.94 -1.02
CA VAL A 207 15.73 -16.70 -0.68
C VAL A 207 15.51 -18.21 -0.80
N GLN A 208 14.34 -18.70 -0.41
CA GLN A 208 14.02 -20.14 -0.44
C GLN A 208 13.61 -20.62 -1.84
N ILE A 209 12.90 -19.78 -2.61
CA ILE A 209 12.51 -20.06 -3.99
C ILE A 209 13.73 -19.97 -4.93
N SER A 210 14.67 -19.07 -4.62
CA SER A 210 15.86 -18.78 -5.43
C SER A 210 15.52 -18.52 -6.91
N PRO A 211 14.86 -17.39 -7.23
CA PRO A 211 14.57 -17.00 -8.61
C PRO A 211 15.83 -16.93 -9.48
N ALA A 212 15.71 -17.29 -10.75
CA ALA A 212 16.78 -17.13 -11.74
C ALA A 212 17.02 -15.66 -12.12
N ALA A 213 15.98 -14.82 -11.98
CA ALA A 213 16.09 -13.38 -12.16
C ALA A 213 15.18 -12.62 -11.18
N VAL A 214 15.69 -11.54 -10.60
CA VAL A 214 14.95 -10.62 -9.73
C VAL A 214 15.05 -9.21 -10.30
N TYR A 215 13.92 -8.65 -10.71
CA TYR A 215 13.80 -7.32 -11.28
C TYR A 215 13.44 -6.28 -10.21
N PRO A 216 13.92 -5.02 -10.34
CA PRO A 216 13.69 -3.98 -9.35
C PRO A 216 12.22 -3.55 -9.31
N TRP A 217 11.73 -3.18 -8.13
CA TRP A 217 10.41 -2.57 -7.98
C TRP A 217 10.34 -1.21 -8.69
N PRO A 218 9.29 -0.91 -9.47
CA PRO A 218 9.17 0.36 -10.19
C PRO A 218 8.71 1.48 -9.24
N TRP A 219 9.64 2.01 -8.46
CA TRP A 219 9.35 3.09 -7.51
C TRP A 219 8.84 4.34 -8.21
N LEU A 220 7.70 4.87 -7.76
CA LEU A 220 7.14 6.13 -8.26
C LEU A 220 8.09 7.33 -8.07
N ALA A 221 8.92 7.28 -7.02
CA ALA A 221 9.90 8.30 -6.73
C ALA A 221 11.17 7.66 -6.16
N PRO A 222 12.36 8.29 -6.34
CA PRO A 222 13.57 7.83 -5.70
C PRO A 222 13.39 7.75 -4.19
N ILE A 223 13.96 6.71 -3.60
CA ILE A 223 13.95 6.55 -2.15
C ILE A 223 14.89 7.59 -1.56
N SER A 224 14.44 8.25 -0.49
CA SER A 224 15.16 9.34 0.15
C SER A 224 15.03 9.25 1.67
N ASP A 225 16.04 9.77 2.36
CA ASP A 225 16.07 9.88 3.82
C ASP A 225 15.35 11.15 4.32
N ALA A 226 14.53 11.77 3.47
CA ALA A 226 13.80 12.97 3.80
C ALA A 226 12.86 12.71 5.01
N PRO A 227 12.74 13.66 5.95
CA PRO A 227 11.89 13.48 7.13
C PRO A 227 10.44 13.15 6.74
N LEU A 228 9.92 12.05 7.29
CA LEU A 228 8.54 11.61 7.06
C LEU A 228 7.54 12.28 8.02
N SER A 229 8.02 13.12 8.95
CA SER A 229 7.20 13.90 9.88
C SER A 229 6.34 14.97 9.19
N SER A 230 6.67 15.35 7.95
CA SER A 230 5.92 16.34 7.18
C SER A 230 5.82 15.93 5.71
N PHE A 231 4.60 15.62 5.26
CA PHE A 231 4.32 15.33 3.84
C PHE A 231 4.80 16.46 2.91
N SER A 232 4.63 17.71 3.32
CA SER A 232 5.08 18.88 2.53
C SER A 232 6.61 19.00 2.48
N ALA A 233 7.32 18.54 3.51
CA ALA A 233 8.78 18.48 3.49
C ALA A 233 9.25 17.32 2.60
N TRP A 234 8.71 16.12 2.79
CA TRP A 234 8.99 14.95 1.94
C TRP A 234 8.74 15.25 0.46
N ARG A 235 7.58 15.84 0.12
CA ARG A 235 7.24 16.19 -1.27
C ARG A 235 8.20 17.21 -1.89
N ARG A 236 8.69 18.19 -1.11
CA ARG A 236 9.66 19.18 -1.60
C ARG A 236 11.04 18.57 -1.86
N ALA A 237 11.38 17.47 -1.19
CA ALA A 237 12.61 16.75 -1.41
C ALA A 237 12.57 15.83 -2.65
N LEU A 238 11.40 15.62 -3.25
CA LEU A 238 11.27 14.82 -4.47
C LEU A 238 11.85 15.56 -5.69
N PRO A 239 12.39 14.83 -6.69
CA PRO A 239 12.82 15.43 -7.95
C PRO A 239 11.74 16.30 -8.60
N SER A 240 12.15 17.43 -9.19
CA SER A 240 11.24 18.41 -9.81
C SER A 240 10.33 17.84 -10.91
N SER A 241 10.76 16.77 -11.58
CA SER A 241 9.98 16.02 -12.58
C SER A 241 8.72 15.38 -12.00
N LEU A 242 8.75 14.98 -10.72
CA LEU A 242 7.62 14.38 -10.00
C LEU A 242 6.82 15.43 -9.21
N ALA A 243 7.46 16.51 -8.76
CA ALA A 243 6.81 17.58 -7.98
C ALA A 243 5.76 18.39 -8.77
N THR A 244 5.92 18.52 -10.09
CA THR A 244 5.10 19.37 -10.97
C THR A 244 3.76 18.77 -11.40
N ALA A 245 3.59 17.44 -11.34
CA ALA A 245 2.37 16.76 -11.79
C ALA A 245 1.11 17.14 -10.96
N SER A 246 1.27 17.50 -9.68
CA SER A 246 0.13 17.85 -8.80
C SER A 246 -0.27 19.33 -8.81
N LEU A 247 0.66 20.24 -9.13
CA LEU A 247 0.42 21.69 -9.12
C LEU A 247 -0.54 22.13 -10.22
N ARG A 248 -0.50 21.47 -11.39
CA ARG A 248 -1.44 21.74 -12.49
C ARG A 248 -2.90 21.38 -12.12
N ARG A 249 -3.11 20.40 -11.23
CA ARG A 249 -4.46 20.01 -10.75
C ARG A 249 -5.01 20.99 -9.70
N GLN A 250 -4.18 21.44 -8.75
CA GLN A 250 -4.60 22.41 -7.73
C GLN A 250 -4.78 23.84 -8.27
N GLN A 251 -3.97 24.28 -9.24
CA GLN A 251 -4.16 25.58 -9.89
C GLN A 251 -5.39 25.62 -10.80
N ARG A 252 -5.75 24.52 -11.47
CA ARG A 252 -7.01 24.42 -12.24
C ARG A 252 -8.26 24.48 -11.34
N GLN A 253 -8.21 23.95 -10.13
CA GLN A 253 -9.33 24.07 -9.17
C GLN A 253 -9.46 25.47 -8.55
N LYS A 254 -8.37 26.22 -8.39
CA LYS A 254 -8.40 27.61 -7.92
C LYS A 254 -8.84 28.63 -8.98
N ARG A 255 -8.64 28.34 -10.27
CA ARG A 255 -9.09 29.20 -11.39
C ARG A 255 -10.54 28.98 -11.84
N ARG A 256 -11.25 28.02 -11.22
CA ARG A 256 -12.67 27.71 -11.48
C ARG A 256 -13.58 28.02 -10.28
N ARG A 257 -13.10 28.81 -9.32
CA ARG A 257 -13.89 29.40 -8.25
C ARG A 257 -13.83 30.91 -8.37
#